data_AF-A0A1B0GRF1-F1
#
_entry.id   AF-A0A1B0GRF1-F1
#
_cell.length_a   1.000
_cell.length_b   1.000
_cell.length_c   1.000
_cell.angle_alpha   90.00
_cell.angle_beta   90.00
_cell.angle_gamma   90.00
#
_symmetry.space_group_name_H-M   'P 1'
#
loop_
_entity.id
_entity.type
_entity.pdbx_description
1 polymer ?
#
loop_
_entity_poly.entity_id
_entity_poly.type
_entity_poly.pdbx_seq_one_letter_code
_entity_poly.pdbx_strand_id
1 'polypeptide(L)'
;MLRARGPGPGALLLRAALGLGRRGRSWQRPQGQDTGVQVHNSLTGRKEPLIVARSDAVSWYSCGPTVYDHAHLGHACSYVRFDIIRRILTRVFGCNVVMAMSITDVDDKIIKRANETQVPALKACVPRCPPVAAT
;
A
#
# COMPACT_ATOMS: atom_id res chain seq x y z
N MET A 1 23.27 10.21 42.74
CA MET A 1 22.30 9.16 42.36
C MET A 1 20.89 9.77 42.33
N LEU A 2 20.36 10.14 41.17
CA LEU A 2 18.94 10.51 41.03
C LEU A 2 18.38 9.74 39.84
N ARG A 3 17.87 8.54 40.10
CA ARG A 3 17.09 7.77 39.12
C ARG A 3 15.78 8.52 38.89
N ALA A 4 15.61 9.09 37.70
CA ALA A 4 14.30 9.55 37.25
C ALA A 4 13.32 8.37 37.34
N ARG A 5 12.30 8.49 38.20
CA ARG A 5 11.22 7.50 38.30
C ARG A 5 10.49 7.50 36.97
N GLY A 6 10.60 6.40 36.21
CA GLY A 6 9.79 6.17 35.02
C GLY A 6 8.30 6.25 35.35
N PRO A 7 7.44 6.60 34.38
CA PRO A 7 6.02 6.74 34.61
C PRO A 7 5.45 5.43 35.15
N GLY A 8 4.70 5.51 36.26
CA GLY A 8 4.10 4.34 36.90
C GLY A 8 3.13 3.60 35.97
N PRO A 9 2.81 2.33 36.25
CA PRO A 9 1.95 1.50 35.40
C PRO A 9 0.58 2.13 35.12
N GLY A 10 0.06 2.95 36.04
CA GLY A 10 -1.18 3.71 35.85
C GLY A 10 -1.12 4.80 34.77
N ALA A 11 0.04 5.43 34.54
CA ALA A 11 0.19 6.46 33.50
C ALA A 11 0.22 5.85 32.09
N LEU A 12 0.72 4.61 31.96
CA LEU A 12 0.68 3.86 30.71
C LEU A 12 -0.76 3.42 30.38
N LEU A 13 -1.48 2.91 31.37
CA LEU A 13 -2.89 2.52 31.27
C LEU A 13 -3.80 3.73 30.96
N LEU A 14 -3.56 4.87 31.58
CA LEU A 14 -4.32 6.09 31.32
C LEU A 14 -4.03 6.64 29.91
N ARG A 15 -2.80 6.53 29.40
CA ARG A 15 -2.47 6.89 28.01
C ARG A 15 -3.13 5.98 26.97
N ALA A 16 -3.25 4.68 27.28
CA ALA A 16 -3.97 3.73 26.44
C ALA A 16 -5.48 3.99 26.47
N ALA A 17 -6.06 4.28 27.65
CA ALA A 17 -7.49 4.57 27.81
C ALA A 17 -7.90 5.93 27.22
N LEU A 18 -7.04 6.94 27.28
CA LEU A 18 -7.29 8.27 26.72
C LEU A 18 -6.92 8.39 25.24
N GLY A 19 -6.40 7.33 24.60
CA GLY A 19 -5.98 7.39 23.19
C GLY A 19 -4.89 8.44 22.91
N LEU A 20 -4.19 8.94 23.95
CA LEU A 20 -3.18 10.01 23.88
C LEU A 20 -1.82 9.48 23.37
N GLY A 21 -1.87 8.59 22.39
CA GLY A 21 -0.76 7.79 21.89
C GLY A 21 -0.76 7.63 20.38
N ARG A 22 -1.06 8.69 19.63
CA ARG A 22 -0.65 8.93 18.24
C ARG A 22 -1.21 10.30 17.84
N ARG A 23 -0.35 11.25 17.48
CA ARG A 23 -0.79 12.45 16.73
C ARG A 23 -1.20 11.96 15.34
N GLY A 24 -2.40 11.44 15.20
CA GLY A 24 -2.94 10.87 13.98
C GLY A 24 -4.37 11.34 13.83
N ARG A 25 -4.70 11.92 12.68
CA ARG A 25 -6.03 12.42 12.35
C ARG A 25 -7.09 11.37 12.71
N SER A 26 -8.18 11.79 13.35
CA SER A 26 -9.34 10.93 13.56
C SER A 26 -9.87 10.51 12.18
N TRP A 27 -10.14 9.22 12.01
CA TRP A 27 -10.78 8.74 10.79
C TRP A 27 -12.18 9.35 10.70
N GLN A 28 -12.47 9.99 9.57
CA GLN A 28 -13.77 10.54 9.27
C GLN A 28 -14.37 9.73 8.12
N ARG A 29 -15.62 9.29 8.27
CA ARG A 29 -16.31 8.55 7.22
C ARG A 29 -16.44 9.47 5.99
N PRO A 30 -15.92 9.05 4.82
CA PRO A 30 -16.06 9.85 3.61
C PRO A 30 -17.53 9.91 3.16
N GLN A 31 -17.88 11.00 2.48
CA GLN A 31 -19.19 11.15 1.84
C GLN A 31 -19.21 10.40 0.50
N GLY A 32 -20.37 9.86 0.13
CA GLY A 32 -20.54 9.14 -1.13
C GLY A 32 -21.54 7.99 -1.02
N GLN A 33 -21.50 7.10 -2.01
CA GLN A 33 -22.39 5.94 -2.09
C GLN A 33 -21.77 4.73 -1.37
N ASP A 34 -22.59 4.03 -0.59
CA ASP A 34 -22.19 2.75 0.02
C ASP A 34 -22.29 1.63 -1.01
N THR A 35 -21.20 0.87 -1.17
CA THR A 35 -21.12 -0.26 -2.10
C THR A 35 -21.64 -1.58 -1.49
N GLY A 36 -21.94 -1.61 -0.18
CA GLY A 36 -22.28 -2.84 0.55
C GLY A 36 -21.08 -3.73 0.85
N VAL A 37 -19.88 -3.35 0.41
CA VAL A 37 -18.62 -4.06 0.68
C VAL A 37 -18.01 -3.52 1.97
N GLN A 38 -17.55 -4.43 2.84
CA GLN A 38 -16.75 -4.07 4.01
C GLN A 38 -15.26 -4.34 3.79
N VAL A 39 -14.43 -3.35 4.06
CA VAL A 39 -12.96 -3.40 3.90
C VAL A 39 -12.27 -3.20 5.24
N HIS A 40 -11.12 -3.85 5.44
CA HIS A 40 -10.31 -3.63 6.64
C HIS A 40 -9.51 -2.33 6.50
N ASN A 41 -9.75 -1.37 7.40
CA ASN A 41 -9.02 -0.12 7.43
C ASN A 41 -7.85 -0.19 8.42
N SER A 42 -6.62 -0.18 7.91
CA SER A 42 -5.40 -0.23 8.72
C SER A 42 -5.21 0.99 9.64
N LEU A 43 -5.86 2.13 9.35
CA LEU A 43 -5.82 3.32 10.22
C LEU A 43 -6.62 3.11 11.51
N THR A 44 -7.78 2.47 11.42
CA THR A 44 -8.70 2.25 12.56
C THR A 44 -8.62 0.83 13.13
N GLY A 45 -8.01 -0.10 12.40
CA GLY A 45 -7.91 -1.53 12.74
C GLY A 45 -9.24 -2.28 12.65
N ARG A 46 -10.26 -1.70 12.01
CA ARG A 46 -11.63 -2.23 11.96
C ARG A 46 -12.11 -2.44 10.53
N LYS A 47 -13.17 -3.23 10.38
CA LYS A 47 -13.90 -3.33 9.11
C LYS A 47 -14.84 -2.14 8.98
N GLU A 48 -14.79 -1.48 7.83
CA GLU A 48 -15.55 -0.26 7.53
C GLU A 48 -16.16 -0.37 6.13
N PRO A 49 -17.29 0.30 5.87
CA PRO A 49 -17.93 0.26 4.56
C PRO A 49 -17.07 0.96 3.51
N LEU A 50 -16.98 0.38 2.32
CA LEU A 50 -16.34 1.00 1.16
C LEU A 50 -17.32 2.01 0.55
N ILE A 51 -17.07 3.29 0.85
CA ILE A 51 -17.85 4.42 0.32
C ILE A 51 -17.12 5.03 -0.87
N VAL A 52 -17.82 5.18 -1.98
CA VAL A 52 -17.27 5.68 -3.24
C VAL A 52 -17.72 7.12 -3.47
N ALA A 53 -16.78 7.99 -3.85
CA ALA A 53 -17.07 9.41 -4.04
C ALA A 53 -18.01 9.67 -5.21
N ARG A 54 -17.94 8.85 -6.26
CA ARG A 54 -18.82 8.89 -7.43
C ARG A 54 -19.45 7.52 -7.64
N SER A 55 -20.72 7.51 -8.03
CA SER A 55 -21.49 6.28 -8.29
C SER A 55 -20.99 5.50 -9.50
N ASP A 56 -20.24 6.15 -10.40
CA ASP A 56 -19.80 5.61 -11.67
C ASP A 56 -18.46 4.86 -11.59
N ALA A 57 -17.63 5.10 -10.58
CA ALA A 57 -16.30 4.49 -10.47
C ALA A 57 -15.72 4.46 -9.04
N VAL A 58 -15.05 3.34 -8.74
CA VAL A 58 -14.19 3.14 -7.58
C VAL A 58 -12.75 3.43 -7.98
N SER A 59 -12.17 4.49 -7.43
CA SER A 59 -10.75 4.78 -7.59
C SER A 59 -9.90 3.94 -6.63
N TRP A 60 -8.96 3.18 -7.17
CA TRP A 60 -8.02 2.36 -6.41
C TRP A 60 -6.59 2.78 -6.73
N TYR A 61 -5.78 3.06 -5.71
CA TYR A 61 -4.33 3.21 -5.86
C TYR A 61 -3.56 2.05 -5.21
N SER A 62 -2.53 1.55 -5.89
CA SER A 62 -1.60 0.55 -5.37
C SER A 62 -0.15 1.02 -5.58
N CYS A 63 0.72 0.75 -4.61
CA CYS A 63 2.15 0.99 -4.77
C CYS A 63 2.75 -0.09 -5.68
N GLY A 64 3.39 0.29 -6.77
CA GLY A 64 4.15 -0.66 -7.58
C GLY A 64 5.58 -0.85 -7.09
N PRO A 65 6.42 -1.51 -7.90
CA PRO A 65 7.75 -1.92 -7.47
C PRO A 65 8.77 -0.80 -7.66
N THR A 66 9.85 -0.88 -6.89
CA THR A 66 11.11 -0.20 -7.22
C THR A 66 11.89 -1.08 -8.19
N VAL A 67 12.12 -0.60 -9.41
CA VAL A 67 12.65 -1.42 -10.52
C VAL A 67 14.17 -1.55 -10.52
N TYR A 68 14.77 -1.94 -9.39
CA TYR A 68 16.24 -2.12 -9.28
C TYR A 68 16.71 -3.55 -9.61
N ASP A 69 15.81 -4.52 -9.61
CA ASP A 69 16.09 -5.94 -9.84
C ASP A 69 14.85 -6.68 -10.39
N HIS A 70 15.01 -7.95 -10.74
CA HIS A 70 13.94 -8.80 -11.22
C HIS A 70 12.81 -8.99 -10.20
N ALA A 71 11.58 -9.09 -10.70
CA ALA A 71 10.43 -9.36 -9.85
C ALA A 71 10.52 -10.77 -9.24
N HIS A 72 10.42 -10.84 -7.91
CA HIS A 72 10.35 -12.10 -7.16
C HIS A 72 8.90 -12.43 -6.75
N LEU A 73 8.71 -13.60 -6.14
CA LEU A 73 7.38 -14.12 -5.76
C LEU A 73 6.59 -13.18 -4.82
N GLY A 74 7.28 -12.36 -4.03
CA GLY A 74 6.67 -11.35 -3.17
C GLY A 74 5.89 -10.29 -3.97
N HIS A 75 6.46 -9.80 -5.08
CA HIS A 75 5.76 -8.88 -5.99
C HIS A 75 4.54 -9.58 -6.63
N ALA A 76 4.73 -10.79 -7.16
CA ALA A 76 3.66 -11.56 -7.79
C ALA A 76 2.49 -11.78 -6.83
N CYS A 77 2.77 -12.14 -5.59
CA CYS A 77 1.74 -12.37 -4.57
C CYS A 77 0.89 -11.12 -4.30
N SER A 78 1.53 -9.95 -4.19
CA SER A 78 0.82 -8.68 -4.00
C SER A 78 -0.06 -8.33 -5.20
N TYR A 79 0.45 -8.46 -6.42
CA TYR A 79 -0.33 -8.16 -7.63
C TYR A 79 -1.49 -9.12 -7.84
N VAL A 80 -1.30 -10.41 -7.58
CA VAL A 80 -2.38 -11.41 -7.66
C VAL A 80 -3.47 -11.11 -6.65
N ARG A 81 -3.12 -10.75 -5.40
CA ARG A 81 -4.14 -10.36 -4.40
C ARG A 81 -4.94 -9.16 -4.87
N PHE A 82 -4.29 -8.12 -5.39
CA PHE A 82 -4.98 -6.93 -5.89
C PHE A 82 -5.85 -7.23 -7.12
N ASP A 83 -5.40 -8.10 -8.03
CA ASP A 83 -6.22 -8.53 -9.16
C ASP A 83 -7.45 -9.33 -8.72
N ILE A 84 -7.31 -10.22 -7.72
CA ILE A 84 -8.45 -10.95 -7.14
C ILE A 84 -9.46 -9.97 -6.54
N ILE A 85 -9.04 -9.00 -5.73
CA ILE A 85 -9.97 -8.05 -5.12
C ILE A 85 -10.66 -7.20 -6.20
N ARG A 86 -9.91 -6.73 -7.22
CA ARG A 86 -10.49 -6.01 -8.36
C ARG A 86 -11.55 -6.85 -9.07
N ARG A 87 -11.28 -8.13 -9.34
CA ARG A 87 -12.24 -9.05 -9.96
C ARG A 87 -13.48 -9.26 -9.10
N ILE A 88 -13.33 -9.39 -7.78
CA ILE A 88 -14.46 -9.52 -6.86
C ILE A 88 -15.32 -8.25 -6.91
N LEU A 89 -14.71 -7.07 -6.78
CA LEU A 89 -15.44 -5.80 -6.83
C LEU A 89 -16.19 -5.61 -8.15
N THR A 90 -15.56 -5.91 -9.28
CA THR A 90 -16.20 -5.74 -10.59
C THR A 90 -17.22 -6.80 -10.93
N ARG A 91 -16.95 -8.09 -10.66
CA ARG A 91 -17.83 -9.19 -11.11
C ARG A 91 -18.91 -9.57 -10.11
N VAL A 92 -18.67 -9.40 -8.82
CA VAL A 92 -19.64 -9.78 -7.76
C VAL A 92 -20.45 -8.57 -7.32
N PHE A 93 -19.81 -7.43 -7.13
CA PHE A 93 -20.46 -6.21 -6.62
C PHE A 93 -20.82 -5.19 -7.71
N GLY A 94 -20.47 -5.46 -8.98
CA GLY A 94 -20.80 -4.59 -10.11
C GLY A 94 -20.07 -3.24 -10.09
N CYS A 95 -19.00 -3.10 -9.29
CA CYS A 95 -18.26 -1.86 -9.17
C CYS A 95 -17.35 -1.66 -10.40
N ASN A 96 -17.48 -0.51 -11.06
CA ASN A 96 -16.51 -0.09 -12.06
C ASN A 96 -15.23 0.38 -11.36
N VAL A 97 -14.13 -0.38 -11.45
CA VAL A 97 -12.90 -0.08 -10.71
C VAL A 97 -11.86 0.55 -11.65
N VAL A 98 -11.44 1.77 -11.34
CA VAL A 98 -10.31 2.45 -11.97
C VAL A 98 -9.10 2.29 -11.05
N MET A 99 -8.15 1.44 -11.47
CA MET A 99 -6.93 1.17 -10.70
C MET A 99 -5.73 1.88 -11.30
N ALA A 100 -5.00 2.61 -10.46
CA ALA A 100 -3.70 3.18 -10.79
C ALA A 100 -2.60 2.53 -9.95
N MET A 101 -1.44 2.29 -10.57
CA MET A 101 -0.25 1.77 -9.90
C MET A 101 0.95 2.63 -10.28
N SER A 102 1.70 3.10 -9.30
CA SER A 102 2.96 3.81 -9.52
C SER A 102 4.10 2.85 -9.85
N ILE A 103 5.15 3.34 -10.50
CA ILE A 103 6.41 2.61 -10.66
C ILE A 103 7.50 3.54 -10.14
N THR A 104 8.36 3.03 -9.26
CA THR A 104 9.48 3.82 -8.73
C THR A 104 10.72 3.55 -9.57
N ASP A 105 11.02 4.48 -10.47
CA ASP A 105 12.17 4.48 -11.38
C ASP A 105 13.34 5.35 -10.87
N VAL A 106 13.15 6.06 -9.76
CA VAL A 106 14.18 6.83 -9.05
C VAL A 106 14.15 6.46 -7.55
N ASP A 107 15.21 5.82 -7.07
CA ASP A 107 15.36 5.38 -5.67
C ASP A 107 16.86 5.15 -5.36
N ASP A 108 17.26 5.25 -4.09
CA ASP A 108 18.64 5.02 -3.66
C ASP A 108 19.13 3.60 -4.02
N LYS A 109 18.23 2.61 -4.01
CA LYS A 109 18.55 1.23 -4.41
C LYS A 109 18.94 1.12 -5.88
N ILE A 110 18.32 1.94 -6.74
CA ILE A 110 18.61 1.99 -8.17
C ILE A 110 19.98 2.62 -8.39
N ILE A 111 20.27 3.72 -7.70
CA ILE A 111 21.57 4.40 -7.79
C ILE A 111 22.70 3.47 -7.33
N LYS A 112 22.49 2.76 -6.21
CA LYS A 112 23.45 1.77 -5.71
C LYS A 112 23.70 0.66 -6.73
N ARG A 113 22.65 0.08 -7.30
CA ARG A 113 22.75 -0.97 -8.31
C ARG A 113 23.47 -0.51 -9.58
N ALA A 114 23.19 0.70 -10.03
CA ALA A 114 23.83 1.32 -11.19
C ALA A 114 25.35 1.44 -10.99
N ASN A 115 25.77 1.89 -9.80
CA ASN A 115 27.17 1.97 -9.41
C ASN A 115 27.82 0.58 -9.30
N GLU A 116 27.13 -0.43 -8.76
CA GLU A 116 27.66 -1.81 -8.68
C GLU A 116 27.84 -2.46 -10.06
N THR A 117 26.94 -2.16 -11.00
CA THR A 117 26.93 -2.77 -12.35
C THR A 117 27.61 -1.92 -13.42
N GLN A 118 28.12 -0.74 -13.05
CA GLN A 118 28.77 0.22 -13.95
C GLN A 118 27.90 0.57 -15.17
N VAL A 119 26.58 0.64 -14.98
CA VAL A 119 25.64 1.10 -15.99
C VAL A 119 24.92 2.37 -15.53
N PRO A 120 24.47 3.25 -16.45
CA PRO A 120 23.64 4.39 -16.08
C PRO A 120 22.37 3.94 -15.34
N ALA A 121 21.91 4.73 -14.35
CA ALA A 121 20.73 4.41 -13.54
C ALA A 121 19.50 4.10 -14.41
N LEU A 122 19.27 4.86 -15.48
CA LEU A 122 18.19 4.60 -16.43
C LEU A 122 18.24 3.19 -17.05
N LYS A 123 19.45 2.65 -17.31
CA LYS A 123 19.63 1.28 -17.83
C LYS A 123 19.53 0.22 -16.73
N ALA A 124 19.77 0.58 -15.48
CA ALA A 124 19.57 -0.30 -14.34
C ALA A 124 18.08 -0.49 -14.02
N CYS A 125 17.24 0.52 -14.29
CA CYS A 125 15.80 0.49 -14.06
C CYS A 125 15.02 -0.44 -14.99
N VAL A 126 15.50 -0.61 -16.23
CA VAL A 126 14.74 -1.35 -17.25
C VAL A 126 14.99 -2.85 -17.05
N PRO A 127 13.98 -3.64 -16.65
CA PRO A 127 14.12 -5.08 -16.68
C PRO A 127 14.38 -5.48 -18.13
N ARG A 128 15.63 -5.89 -18.42
CA ARG A 128 15.93 -6.61 -19.66
C ARG A 128 15.18 -7.93 -19.55
N CYS A 129 13.98 -7.97 -20.12
CA CYS A 129 13.39 -9.25 -20.48
C CYS A 129 14.39 -9.87 -21.46
N PRO A 130 15.03 -11.02 -21.15
CA PRO A 130 15.77 -11.72 -22.18
C PRO A 130 14.78 -11.94 -23.34
N PRO A 131 15.21 -11.82 -24.61
CA PRO A 131 14.34 -12.17 -25.72
C PRO A 131 13.82 -13.56 -25.43
N VAL A 132 12.49 -13.70 -25.35
CA VAL A 132 11.84 -14.99 -25.19
C VAL A 132 12.40 -15.82 -26.34
N ALA A 133 13.18 -16.85 -26.03
CA ALA A 133 13.70 -17.74 -27.04
C ALA A 133 12.46 -18.31 -27.75
N ALA A 134 12.23 -17.86 -28.99
CA ALA A 134 11.22 -18.43 -29.85
C ALA A 134 11.60 -19.92 -30.00
N THR A 135 10.85 -20.76 -29.29
CA THR A 135 10.93 -22.22 -29.38
C THR A 135 9.72 -22.68 -30.16
#